data_AF-A0A4U9J0F8-F1
#
_entry.id   AF-A0A4U9J0F8-F1
#
_cell.length_a   1.000
_cell.length_b   1.000
_cell.length_c   1.000
_cell.angle_alpha   90.00
_cell.angle_beta   90.00
_cell.angle_gamma   90.00
#
_symmetry.space_group_name_H-M   'P 1'
#
loop_
_entity.id
_entity.type
_entity.pdbx_description
1 polymer ?
#
loop_
_entity_poly.entity_id
_entity_poly.type
_entity_poly.pdbx_seq_one_letter_code
_entity_poly.pdbx_strand_id
1 'polypeptide(L)'
;MTHVFNYDLPDDCEDYVHRIGRTGRAGASGHSISLACEEYALNLPAIETYIGHSIPQSKYNPEALLSELPPAKRLTRARSGNGPRRNSAPRNRRRSG
;
A
#
# COMPACT_ATOMS: atom_id res chain seq x y z
N MET A 1 -23.41 -14.24 1.61
CA MET A 1 -21.94 -14.14 1.63
C MET A 1 -21.48 -14.65 2.98
N THR A 2 -20.54 -15.61 3.01
CA THR A 2 -20.07 -16.26 4.26
C THR A 2 -18.75 -15.69 4.75
N HIS A 3 -17.92 -15.19 3.83
CA HIS A 3 -16.59 -14.66 4.11
C HIS A 3 -16.35 -13.35 3.37
N VAL A 4 -15.67 -12.41 4.04
CA VAL A 4 -15.12 -11.18 3.45
C VAL A 4 -13.60 -11.24 3.61
N PHE A 5 -12.87 -10.92 2.55
CA PHE A 5 -11.42 -10.83 2.57
C PHE A 5 -11.00 -9.39 2.26
N ASN A 6 -10.31 -8.75 3.19
CA ASN A 6 -9.65 -7.46 2.97
C ASN A 6 -8.21 -7.75 2.55
N TYR A 7 -7.88 -7.46 1.29
CA TYR A 7 -6.49 -7.57 0.81
C TYR A 7 -5.58 -6.49 1.38
N ASP A 8 -6.15 -5.31 1.61
CA ASP A 8 -5.54 -4.19 2.31
C ASP A 8 -6.54 -3.68 3.36
N LEU A 9 -6.04 -3.21 4.51
CA LEU A 9 -6.90 -2.55 5.50
C LEU A 9 -7.26 -1.14 4.98
N PRO A 10 -8.54 -0.75 5.03
CA PRO A 10 -8.93 0.62 4.69
C PRO A 10 -8.33 1.61 5.69
N ASP A 11 -8.10 2.84 5.22
CA ASP A 11 -7.65 3.96 6.07
C ASP A 11 -8.76 4.46 7.00
N ASP A 12 -10.02 4.31 6.58
CA ASP A 12 -11.20 4.73 7.34
C ASP A 12 -11.87 3.53 8.03
N CYS A 13 -12.21 3.71 9.31
CA CYS A 13 -12.85 2.71 10.15
C CYS A 13 -14.33 2.46 9.80
N GLU A 14 -15.06 3.46 9.30
CA GLU A 14 -16.43 3.31 8.80
C GLU A 14 -16.43 2.42 7.56
N ASP A 15 -15.47 2.62 6.65
CA ASP A 15 -15.30 1.79 5.46
C ASP A 15 -15.01 0.34 5.81
N TYR A 16 -14.19 0.10 6.85
CA TYR A 16 -13.98 -1.24 7.39
C TYR A 16 -15.30 -1.91 7.79
N VAL A 17 -16.12 -1.23 8.60
CA VAL A 17 -17.41 -1.74 9.07
C VAL A 17 -18.39 -1.98 7.92
N HIS A 18 -18.46 -1.05 6.96
CA HIS A 18 -19.32 -1.18 5.79
C HIS A 18 -18.96 -2.38 4.90
N ARG A 19 -17.67 -2.73 4.83
CA ARG A 19 -17.18 -3.89 4.07
C ARG A 19 -17.52 -5.20 4.76
N ILE A 20 -17.26 -5.31 6.06
CA ILE A 20 -17.52 -6.54 6.81
C ILE A 20 -19.01 -6.76 7.06
N GLY A 21 -19.84 -5.71 7.09
CA GLY A 21 -21.31 -5.78 7.20
C GLY A 21 -22.02 -6.46 6.01
N ARG A 22 -21.27 -6.96 5.02
CA ARG A 22 -21.76 -7.76 3.89
C ARG A 22 -21.89 -9.26 4.22
N THR A 23 -21.25 -9.73 5.29
CA THR A 23 -21.39 -11.10 5.78
C THR A 23 -22.34 -11.19 6.99
N GLY A 24 -22.82 -12.39 7.33
CA GLY A 24 -23.58 -12.65 8.56
C GLY A 24 -24.99 -12.00 8.67
N ARG A 25 -25.82 -12.11 7.63
CA ARG A 25 -27.23 -11.63 7.66
C ARG A 25 -28.20 -12.72 8.13
N ALA A 26 -29.30 -12.32 8.76
CA ALA A 26 -30.41 -13.20 9.18
C ALA A 26 -30.00 -14.36 10.12
N GLY A 27 -29.18 -14.06 11.15
CA GLY A 27 -28.80 -15.04 12.17
C GLY A 27 -27.71 -16.03 11.75
N ALA A 28 -27.21 -15.94 10.51
CA ALA A 28 -26.04 -16.69 10.08
C ALA A 28 -24.75 -16.02 10.58
N SER A 29 -23.74 -16.82 10.94
CA SER A 29 -22.40 -16.32 11.20
C SER A 29 -21.69 -15.95 9.90
N GLY A 30 -20.87 -14.92 9.97
CA GLY A 30 -20.04 -14.46 8.86
C GLY A 30 -18.63 -14.20 9.35
N HIS A 31 -17.63 -14.53 8.55
CA HIS A 31 -16.23 -14.29 8.88
C HIS A 31 -15.64 -13.16 8.03
N SER A 32 -14.76 -12.38 8.63
CA SER A 32 -13.94 -11.39 7.93
C SER A 32 -12.47 -11.67 8.22
N ILE A 33 -11.65 -11.72 7.17
CA ILE A 33 -10.20 -11.93 7.26
C ILE A 33 -9.53 -10.75 6.58
N SER A 34 -8.62 -10.10 7.29
CA SER A 34 -7.86 -8.96 6.77
C SER A 34 -6.39 -9.30 6.68
N LEU A 35 -5.80 -8.98 5.53
CA LEU A 35 -4.37 -9.04 5.30
C LEU A 35 -3.80 -7.65 5.57
N ALA A 36 -2.80 -7.58 6.44
CA ALA A 36 -2.14 -6.34 6.81
C ALA A 36 -0.63 -6.52 6.64
N CYS A 37 0.01 -5.56 5.97
CA CYS A 37 1.46 -5.40 5.97
C CYS A 37 1.85 -4.31 6.98
N GLU A 38 3.15 -4.04 7.12
CA GLU A 38 3.69 -3.05 8.07
C GLU A 38 3.04 -1.66 7.93
N GLU A 39 2.75 -1.23 6.69
CA GLU A 39 2.11 0.05 6.41
C GLU A 39 0.65 0.08 6.89
N TYR A 40 -0.13 -0.96 6.57
CA TYR A 40 -1.55 -1.03 6.90
C TYR A 40 -1.83 -1.41 8.36
N ALA A 41 -0.86 -2.00 9.05
CA ALA A 41 -0.96 -2.30 10.48
C ALA A 41 -1.13 -1.04 11.33
N LEU A 42 -0.72 0.13 10.84
CA LEU A 42 -0.88 1.41 11.53
C LEU A 42 -2.33 1.87 11.66
N ASN A 43 -3.21 1.42 10.76
CA ASN A 43 -4.64 1.75 10.77
C ASN A 43 -5.43 0.84 11.73
N LEU A 44 -4.86 -0.30 12.12
CA LEU A 44 -5.51 -1.28 12.97
C LEU A 44 -5.99 -0.72 14.33
N PRO A 45 -5.21 0.10 15.08
CA PRO A 45 -5.65 0.62 16.37
C PRO A 45 -6.88 1.53 16.27
N ALA A 46 -6.99 2.33 15.20
CA ALA A 46 -8.16 3.18 14.97
C ALA A 46 -9.41 2.33 14.69
N ILE A 47 -9.27 1.29 13.88
CA ILE A 47 -10.35 0.34 13.58
C ILE A 47 -10.80 -0.39 14.84
N GLU A 48 -9.86 -0.93 15.64
CA GLU A 48 -10.17 -1.64 16.90
C GLU A 48 -10.87 -0.74 17.91
N THR A 49 -10.45 0.52 18.00
CA THR A 49 -11.10 1.53 18.85
C THR A 49 -12.53 1.79 18.40
N TYR A 50 -12.76 1.90 17.09
CA TYR A 50 -14.09 2.15 16.52
C TYR A 50 -15.06 0.98 16.74
N ILE A 51 -14.60 -0.27 16.55
CA ILE A 51 -15.43 -1.47 16.75
C ILE A 51 -15.52 -1.88 18.24
N GLY A 52 -14.69 -1.31 19.10
CA GLY A 52 -14.71 -1.51 20.55
C GLY A 52 -14.07 -2.82 21.04
N HIS A 53 -13.36 -3.54 20.18
CA HIS A 53 -12.64 -4.76 20.55
C HIS A 53 -11.44 -4.99 19.62
N SER A 54 -10.44 -5.73 20.11
CA SER A 54 -9.29 -6.11 19.29
C SER A 54 -9.66 -7.17 18.24
N ILE A 55 -8.97 -7.12 17.11
CA ILE A 55 -9.07 -8.10 16.02
C ILE A 55 -8.04 -9.21 16.30
N PRO A 56 -8.47 -10.48 16.40
CA PRO A 56 -7.54 -11.58 16.65
C PRO A 56 -6.53 -11.74 15.50
N GLN A 57 -5.25 -11.81 15.83
CA GLN A 57 -4.20 -12.10 14.87
C GLN A 57 -4.04 -13.62 14.69
N SER A 58 -4.12 -14.11 13.45
CA SER A 58 -3.81 -15.50 13.15
C SER A 58 -2.30 -15.69 13.02
N LYS A 59 -1.77 -16.82 13.51
CA LYS A 59 -0.41 -17.24 13.19
C LYS A 59 -0.39 -17.74 11.75
N TYR A 60 0.62 -17.35 10.97
CA TYR A 60 0.84 -17.92 9.64
C TYR A 60 1.72 -19.19 9.74
N ASN A 61 1.59 -20.08 8.76
CA ASN A 61 2.49 -21.21 8.62
C ASN A 61 3.79 -20.74 7.92
N PRO A 62 4.95 -20.74 8.59
CA PRO A 62 6.20 -20.31 7.96
C PRO A 62 6.63 -21.22 6.80
N GLU A 63 6.23 -22.49 6.79
CA GLU A 63 6.55 -23.44 5.71
C GLU A 63 5.76 -23.17 4.42
N ALA A 64 4.65 -22.41 4.52
CA ALA A 64 3.85 -22.01 3.37
C ALA A 64 4.40 -20.76 2.66
N LEU A 65 5.46 -20.14 3.21
CA LEU A 65 6.10 -18.99 2.59
C LEU A 65 7.02 -19.42 1.44
N LEU A 66 7.07 -18.59 0.40
CA LEU A 66 8.07 -18.72 -0.65
C LEU A 66 9.46 -18.45 -0.04
N SER A 67 10.33 -19.45 -0.05
CA SER A 67 11.71 -19.36 0.45
C SER A 67 12.57 -18.43 -0.40
N GLU A 68 12.27 -18.32 -1.70
CA GLU A 68 12.98 -17.47 -2.64
C GLU A 68 12.03 -16.44 -3.24
N LEU A 69 12.09 -15.22 -2.72
CA LEU A 69 11.42 -14.09 -3.37
C LEU A 69 12.19 -13.74 -4.66
N PRO A 70 11.52 -13.69 -5.82
CA PRO A 70 12.17 -13.24 -7.04
C PRO A 70 12.69 -11.81 -6.85
N PRO A 71 13.88 -11.48 -7.37
CA PRO A 71 14.47 -10.17 -7.19
C PRO A 71 13.51 -9.09 -7.72
N ALA A 72 13.30 -8.05 -6.93
CA ALA A 72 12.43 -6.94 -7.30
C ALA A 72 12.84 -6.41 -8.69
N LYS A 73 11.90 -6.42 -9.65
CA LYS A 73 12.13 -5.87 -10.98
C LYS A 73 12.40 -4.38 -10.84
N ARG A 74 13.68 -4.01 -10.96
CA ARG A 74 14.10 -2.61 -10.94
C ARG A 74 13.53 -1.92 -12.17
N LEU A 75 12.47 -1.13 -11.99
CA LEU A 75 11.92 -0.27 -13.03
C LEU A 75 12.97 0.81 -13.34
N THR A 76 13.81 0.58 -14.35
CA THR A 76 14.69 1.62 -14.87
C THR A 76 13.82 2.61 -15.62
N ARG A 77 13.53 3.76 -15.00
CA ARG A 77 13.03 4.91 -15.75
C ARG A 77 14.04 5.21 -16.83
N ALA A 78 13.66 5.04 -18.09
CA ALA A 78 14.47 5.48 -19.22
C ALA A 78 14.72 6.98 -19.03
N ARG A 79 15.96 7.34 -18.70
CA ARG A 79 16.36 8.75 -18.72
C ARG A 79 16.29 9.18 -20.17
N SER A 80 15.21 9.87 -20.53
CA SER A 80 15.10 10.62 -21.77
C SER A 80 16.34 11.51 -21.89
N GLY A 81 17.22 11.15 -22.84
CA GLY A 81 18.51 11.79 -23.02
C GLY A 81 18.35 13.25 -23.39
N ASN A 82 18.89 14.15 -22.57
CA ASN A 82 19.14 15.52 -22.98
C ASN A 82 20.43 15.51 -23.81
N GLY A 83 20.28 15.49 -25.13
CA GLY A 83 21.39 15.46 -26.09
C GLY A 83 22.31 16.68 -25.98
N PRO A 84 23.57 16.59 -26.44
CA PRO A 84 24.55 17.65 -26.30
C PRO A 84 24.37 18.70 -27.41
N ARG A 85 24.51 19.99 -27.08
CA ARG A 85 24.90 21.14 -27.94
C ARG A 85 24.53 22.43 -27.18
N ARG A 86 25.35 23.48 -27.05
CA ARG A 86 26.45 23.96 -27.90
C ARG A 86 27.30 24.93 -27.07
N ASN A 87 28.61 24.78 -27.23
CA ASN A 87 29.64 25.75 -26.87
C ASN A 87 29.28 27.15 -27.40
N SER A 88 29.12 28.14 -26.53
CA SER A 88 29.13 29.56 -26.90
C SER A 88 30.41 30.18 -26.38
N ALA A 89 31.43 30.21 -27.25
CA ALA A 89 32.66 30.97 -27.05
C ALA A 89 32.36 32.50 -26.99
N PRO A 90 33.24 33.30 -26.35
CA PRO A 90 32.91 34.64 -25.89
C PRO A 90 33.03 35.67 -27.02
N ARG A 91 32.12 36.66 -27.06
CA ARG A 91 32.25 37.80 -27.97
C ARG A 91 32.40 39.11 -27.21
N ASN A 92 33.66 39.50 -27.09
CA ASN A 92 34.15 40.82 -26.73
C ASN A 92 33.46 41.93 -27.57
N ARG A 93 32.89 42.94 -26.92
CA ARG A 93 32.67 44.27 -27.52
C ARG A 93 32.79 45.37 -26.45
N ARG A 94 33.85 46.18 -26.64
CA ARG A 94 34.20 47.41 -25.93
C ARG A 94 33.20 48.56 -26.16
N ARG A 95 33.15 49.48 -25.19
CA ARG A 95 32.72 50.91 -25.14
C ARG A 95 31.66 51.09 -24.02
N SER A 96 31.71 52.08 -23.14
CA SER A 96 32.51 53.31 -23.00
C SER A 96 32.24 53.89 -21.61
N GLY A 97 33.27 54.40 -20.95
CA GLY A 97 33.20 55.21 -19.72
C GLY A 97 34.50 55.99 -19.62
#